data_AF-A0A434BLY9-F1
#
_entry.id   AF-A0A434BLY9-F1
#
_cell.length_a   1.000
_cell.length_b   1.000
_cell.length_c   1.000
_cell.angle_alpha   90.00
_cell.angle_beta   90.00
_cell.angle_gamma   90.00
#
_symmetry.space_group_name_H-M   'P 1'
#
loop_
_entity.id
_entity.type
_entity.pdbx_description
1 polymer ?
#
loop_
_entity_poly.entity_id
_entity_poly.type
_entity_poly.pdbx_seq_one_letter_code
_entity_poly.pdbx_strand_id
1 'polypeptide(L)'
;ELNIGQLCRQRFGDEAALIGMGTHSGTVAAASDWDGKMEVKQIRASHADSYERLCHDSLVSRFLLDLGRDTTLRERLLERRLERFIGVIYRPETELGSHYADASLPRQFDAFLWFDKTAAVTPLGPEHARTGVPDTY
;
A
#
# COMPACT_ATOMS: atom_id res chain seq x y z
N GLU A 1 14.00 3.28 10.47
CA GLU A 1 14.10 1.81 10.36
C GLU A 1 14.50 1.46 8.92
N LEU A 2 15.22 0.36 8.70
CA LEU A 2 15.58 -0.11 7.35
C LEU A 2 14.50 -1.08 6.87
N ASN A 3 13.95 -0.88 5.68
CA ASN A 3 13.01 -1.81 5.06
C ASN A 3 13.68 -2.63 3.94
N ILE A 4 13.06 -3.76 3.58
CA ILE A 4 13.60 -4.67 2.54
C ILE A 4 13.75 -3.95 1.20
N GLY A 5 12.82 -3.05 0.83
CA GLY A 5 12.89 -2.27 -0.41
C GLY A 5 14.16 -1.41 -0.49
N GLN A 6 14.53 -0.75 0.61
CA GLN A 6 15.77 0.03 0.71
C GLN A 6 17.00 -0.86 0.53
N LEU A 7 17.05 -2.02 1.20
CA LEU A 7 18.15 -2.98 1.07
C LEU A 7 18.25 -3.53 -0.36
N CYS A 8 17.11 -3.84 -0.98
CA CYS A 8 17.05 -4.26 -2.39
C CYS A 8 17.62 -3.18 -3.31
N ARG A 9 17.19 -1.93 -3.17
CA ARG A 9 17.73 -0.82 -3.98
C ARG A 9 19.23 -0.64 -3.77
N GLN A 10 19.71 -0.72 -2.53
CA GLN A 10 21.15 -0.59 -2.22
C GLN A 10 21.97 -1.73 -2.83
N ARG A 11 21.43 -2.95 -2.84
CA ARG A 11 22.16 -4.14 -3.31
C ARG A 11 22.11 -4.33 -4.83
N PHE A 12 20.98 -4.02 -5.45
CA PHE A 12 20.67 -4.34 -6.84
C PHE A 12 20.57 -3.11 -7.74
N GLY A 13 20.59 -1.89 -7.18
CA GLY A 13 20.50 -0.66 -7.98
C GLY A 13 19.27 -0.67 -8.88
N ASP A 14 19.46 -0.41 -10.17
CA ASP A 14 18.40 -0.34 -11.18
C ASP A 14 17.89 -1.73 -11.62
N GLU A 15 18.51 -2.83 -11.17
CA GLU A 15 18.01 -4.19 -11.40
C GLU A 15 16.82 -4.54 -10.49
N ALA A 16 16.52 -3.71 -9.49
CA ALA A 16 15.31 -3.81 -8.67
C ALA A 16 14.28 -2.76 -9.07
N ALA A 17 13.00 -3.15 -9.12
CA ALA A 17 11.88 -2.22 -9.26
C ALA A 17 11.08 -2.19 -7.96
N LEU A 18 10.89 -1.01 -7.38
CA LEU A 18 10.06 -0.79 -6.19
C LEU A 18 8.71 -0.26 -6.64
N ILE A 19 7.67 -1.08 -6.54
CA ILE A 19 6.31 -0.74 -6.99
C ILE A 19 5.41 -0.69 -5.76
N GLY A 20 4.90 0.50 -5.45
CA GLY A 20 3.92 0.71 -4.38
C GLY A 20 2.50 0.38 -4.86
N MET A 21 1.58 0.19 -3.91
CA MET A 21 0.16 0.00 -4.21
C MET A 21 -0.69 0.77 -3.21
N GLY A 22 -1.74 1.45 -3.69
CA GLY A 22 -2.66 2.21 -2.86
C GLY A 22 -4.12 2.05 -3.24
N THR A 23 -4.99 2.44 -2.31
CA THR A 23 -6.46 2.45 -2.48
C THR A 23 -7.07 3.62 -1.75
N HIS A 24 -8.26 4.09 -2.15
CA HIS A 24 -9.01 5.10 -1.41
C HIS A 24 -9.91 4.46 -0.35
N SER A 25 -10.72 3.48 -0.76
CA SER A 25 -11.70 2.80 0.10
C SER A 25 -11.85 1.32 -0.29
N GLY A 26 -12.74 0.58 0.39
CA GLY A 26 -13.03 -0.81 0.06
C GLY A 26 -12.95 -1.72 1.27
N THR A 27 -12.53 -2.96 1.05
CA THR A 27 -12.26 -3.91 2.15
C THR A 27 -10.87 -4.52 2.08
N VAL A 28 -10.36 -4.90 3.24
CA VAL A 28 -9.06 -5.57 3.41
C VAL A 28 -9.24 -6.79 4.32
N ALA A 29 -8.48 -7.86 4.07
CA ALA A 29 -8.33 -8.97 5.01
C ALA A 29 -7.18 -8.61 5.98
N ALA A 30 -7.49 -8.35 7.25
CA ALA A 30 -6.51 -7.97 8.26
C ALA A 30 -7.02 -8.28 9.67
N ALA A 31 -6.09 -8.51 10.60
CA ALA A 31 -6.41 -8.68 12.01
C ALA A 31 -6.49 -7.33 12.75
N SER A 32 -7.04 -7.34 13.97
CA SER A 32 -7.00 -6.20 14.89
C SER A 32 -5.65 -6.07 15.60
N ASP A 33 -4.98 -7.20 15.84
CA ASP A 33 -3.70 -7.30 16.54
C ASP A 33 -2.88 -8.46 15.98
N TRP A 34 -1.59 -8.50 16.37
CA TRP A 34 -0.74 -9.66 16.08
C TRP A 34 -1.34 -10.93 16.66
N ASP A 35 -1.22 -12.03 15.92
CA ASP A 35 -1.83 -13.34 16.24
C ASP A 35 -3.36 -13.31 16.40
N GLY A 36 -4.00 -12.21 16.02
CA GLY A 36 -5.44 -12.07 15.96
C GLY A 36 -6.04 -12.82 14.77
N LYS A 37 -7.35 -13.08 14.83
CA LYS A 37 -8.07 -13.66 13.71
C LYS A 37 -8.09 -12.70 12.53
N MET A 38 -7.95 -13.22 11.32
CA MET A 38 -8.20 -12.45 10.10
C MET A 38 -9.68 -12.05 10.04
N GLU A 39 -9.92 -10.79 9.71
CA GLU A 39 -11.24 -10.21 9.52
C GLU A 39 -11.31 -9.47 8.19
N VAL A 40 -12.48 -9.45 7.55
CA VAL A 40 -12.75 -8.55 6.43
C VAL A 40 -13.15 -7.19 7.02
N LYS A 41 -12.27 -6.21 6.88
CA LYS A 41 -12.43 -4.87 7.46
C LYS A 41 -12.72 -3.83 6.40
N GLN A 42 -13.60 -2.88 6.74
CA GLN A 42 -13.90 -1.72 5.89
C GLN A 42 -12.77 -0.70 5.99
N ILE A 43 -12.18 -0.36 4.83
CA ILE A 43 -11.15 0.67 4.72
C ILE A 43 -11.83 2.04 4.76
N ARG A 44 -11.38 2.92 5.65
CA ARG A 44 -11.86 4.31 5.69
C ARG A 44 -11.48 5.04 4.41
N ALA A 45 -12.29 6.02 4.01
CA ALA A 45 -11.91 6.94 2.95
C ALA A 45 -10.54 7.58 3.26
N SER A 46 -9.72 7.79 2.24
CA SER A 46 -8.37 8.31 2.43
C SER A 46 -8.35 9.71 3.07
N HIS A 47 -7.30 9.99 3.84
CA HIS A 47 -7.13 11.28 4.52
C HIS A 47 -6.93 12.42 3.50
N ALA A 48 -7.47 13.61 3.76
CA ALA A 48 -7.44 14.72 2.81
C ALA A 48 -6.02 15.12 2.34
N ASP A 49 -5.05 15.03 3.25
CA ASP A 49 -3.64 15.39 2.98
C ASP A 49 -2.78 14.23 2.46
N SER A 50 -3.40 13.11 2.07
CA SER A 50 -2.69 11.90 1.65
C SER A 50 -2.44 11.80 0.14
N TYR A 51 -1.46 11.00 -0.27
CA TYR A 51 -1.29 10.64 -1.68
C TYR A 51 -2.49 9.87 -2.23
N GLU A 52 -3.13 9.01 -1.43
CA GLU A 52 -4.33 8.28 -1.83
C GLU A 52 -5.47 9.25 -2.14
N ARG A 53 -5.56 10.39 -1.44
CA ARG A 53 -6.54 11.42 -1.78
C ARG A 53 -6.26 12.08 -3.12
N LEU A 54 -4.99 12.41 -3.41
CA LEU A 54 -4.62 12.94 -4.74
C LEU A 54 -4.97 11.95 -5.86
N CYS A 55 -4.76 10.65 -5.62
CA CYS A 55 -5.12 9.61 -6.59
C CYS A 55 -6.65 9.51 -6.77
N HIS A 56 -7.41 9.53 -5.67
CA HIS A 56 -8.88 9.53 -5.72
C HIS A 56 -9.43 10.74 -6.49
N ASP A 57 -8.93 11.93 -6.19
CA ASP A 57 -9.39 13.19 -6.78
C ASP A 57 -9.03 13.32 -8.27
N SER A 58 -8.16 12.44 -8.80
CA SER A 58 -7.94 12.32 -10.25
C SER A 58 -9.15 11.75 -11.01
N LEU A 59 -10.10 11.15 -10.30
CA LEU A 59 -11.29 10.46 -10.83
C LEU A 59 -10.96 9.25 -11.73
N VAL A 60 -9.70 8.81 -11.75
CA VAL A 60 -9.27 7.60 -12.47
C VAL A 60 -9.34 6.42 -11.51
N SER A 61 -10.23 5.47 -11.80
CA SER A 61 -10.51 4.34 -10.91
C SER A 61 -9.34 3.37 -10.73
N ARG A 62 -8.44 3.30 -11.72
CA ARG A 62 -7.23 2.47 -11.67
C ARG A 62 -6.19 2.96 -12.67
N PHE A 63 -4.93 2.99 -12.23
CA PHE A 63 -3.81 3.34 -13.09
C PHE A 63 -2.50 2.76 -12.54
N LEU A 64 -1.51 2.68 -13.42
CA LEU A 64 -0.10 2.54 -13.05
C LEU A 64 0.55 3.90 -13.28
N LEU A 65 1.06 4.51 -12.23
CA LEU A 65 1.81 5.75 -12.29
C LEU A 65 3.30 5.41 -12.33
N ASP A 66 3.92 5.60 -13.50
CA ASP A 66 5.37 5.56 -13.66
C ASP A 66 5.96 6.90 -13.19
N LEU A 67 6.71 6.87 -12.09
CA LEU A 67 7.24 8.06 -11.43
C LEU A 67 8.52 8.59 -12.10
N GLY A 68 9.08 7.85 -13.06
CA GLY A 68 10.20 8.29 -13.90
C GLY A 68 9.78 8.92 -15.22
N ARG A 69 8.52 8.73 -15.65
CA ARG A 69 8.04 9.14 -16.98
C ARG A 69 7.83 10.64 -17.17
N ASP A 70 7.38 11.35 -16.13
CA ASP A 70 7.11 12.80 -16.18
C ASP A 70 7.81 13.51 -15.02
N THR A 71 8.86 14.26 -15.35
CA THR A 71 9.67 15.00 -14.37
C THR A 71 8.87 16.07 -13.62
N THR A 72 7.95 16.76 -14.30
CA THR A 72 7.15 17.83 -13.69
C THR A 72 6.19 17.23 -12.66
N LEU A 73 5.51 16.15 -13.01
CA LEU A 73 4.63 15.44 -12.07
C LEU A 73 5.44 14.88 -10.90
N ARG A 74 6.60 14.26 -11.20
CA ARG A 74 7.49 13.72 -10.18
C ARG A 74 7.91 14.79 -9.17
N GLU A 75 8.31 15.97 -9.63
CA GLU A 75 8.70 17.09 -8.76
C GLU A 75 7.55 17.53 -7.84
N ARG A 76 6.32 17.58 -8.35
CA ARG A 76 5.14 17.92 -7.54
C ARG A 76 4.81 16.84 -6.50
N LEU A 77 5.13 15.58 -6.80
CA LEU A 77 4.94 14.46 -5.89
C LEU A 77 6.10 14.27 -4.90
N LEU A 78 7.24 14.97 -5.05
CA LEU A 78 8.34 14.90 -4.10
C LEU A 78 7.99 15.49 -2.72
N GLU A 79 7.05 16.44 -2.69
CA GLU A 79 6.57 17.03 -1.44
C GLU A 79 6.04 15.94 -0.52
N ARG A 80 6.45 16.03 0.74
CA ARG A 80 6.10 15.10 1.79
C ARG A 80 4.60 15.17 2.13
N ARG A 81 3.93 14.03 2.11
CA ARG A 81 2.49 13.88 2.37
C ARG A 81 2.22 12.63 3.19
N LEU A 82 1.03 12.55 3.74
CA LEU A 82 0.60 11.31 4.38
C LEU A 82 0.50 10.19 3.33
N GLU A 83 0.97 9.01 3.69
CA GLU A 83 0.79 7.77 2.93
C GLU A 83 0.24 6.70 3.86
N ARG A 84 -0.71 5.91 3.36
CA ARG A 84 -1.37 4.88 4.13
C ARG A 84 -0.69 3.53 3.99
N PHE A 85 -0.35 2.92 5.12
CA PHE A 85 0.24 1.59 5.25
C PHE A 85 -0.71 0.66 6.01
N ILE A 86 -1.53 -0.07 5.26
CA ILE A 86 -2.32 -1.18 5.79
C ILE A 86 -1.59 -2.49 5.47
N GLY A 87 -1.20 -3.22 6.50
CA GLY A 87 -0.58 -4.54 6.38
C GLY A 87 -1.51 -5.65 6.87
N VAL A 88 -0.93 -6.67 7.49
CA VAL A 88 -1.67 -7.77 8.14
C VAL A 88 -2.51 -7.33 9.35
N ILE A 89 -2.28 -6.12 9.85
CA ILE A 89 -3.05 -5.48 10.92
C ILE A 89 -3.69 -4.22 10.37
N TYR A 90 -4.96 -4.00 10.71
CA TYR A 90 -5.68 -2.77 10.40
C TYR A 90 -6.58 -2.32 11.55
N ARG A 91 -6.36 -1.10 12.05
CA ARG A 91 -7.13 -0.46 13.14
C ARG A 91 -7.81 0.82 12.63
N PRO A 92 -9.02 0.73 12.05
CA PRO A 92 -9.70 1.90 11.48
C PRO A 92 -10.03 2.97 12.53
N GLU A 93 -10.17 2.62 13.81
CA GLU A 93 -10.47 3.54 14.90
C GLU A 93 -9.31 4.51 15.18
N THR A 94 -8.07 4.10 14.88
CA THR A 94 -6.85 4.88 15.13
C THR A 94 -6.03 5.11 13.85
N GLU A 95 -6.63 4.95 12.67
CA GLU A 95 -5.94 4.84 11.38
C GLU A 95 -4.89 5.94 11.14
N LEU A 96 -5.21 7.20 11.45
CA LEU A 96 -4.28 8.31 11.27
C LEU A 96 -2.97 8.13 12.06
N GLY A 97 -3.05 7.61 13.29
CA GLY A 97 -1.87 7.41 14.14
C GLY A 97 -1.19 6.06 13.94
N SER A 98 -1.92 5.03 13.49
CA SER A 98 -1.41 3.66 13.39
C SER A 98 -1.06 3.22 11.96
N HIS A 99 -1.61 3.87 10.95
CA HIS A 99 -1.52 3.44 9.55
C HIS A 99 -1.18 4.56 8.57
N TYR A 100 -0.98 5.80 9.01
CA TYR A 100 -0.41 6.84 8.16
C TYR A 100 0.98 7.23 8.63
N ALA A 101 1.88 7.45 7.67
CA ALA A 101 3.18 8.03 7.92
C ALA A 101 3.46 9.14 6.90
N ASP A 102 4.31 10.08 7.27
CA ASP A 102 4.78 11.11 6.37
C ASP A 102 5.86 10.52 5.43
N ALA A 103 5.60 10.62 4.14
CA ALA A 103 6.28 9.91 3.08
C ALA A 103 6.50 10.79 1.85
N SER A 104 7.43 10.38 0.99
CA SER A 104 7.65 11.00 -0.33
C SER A 104 7.59 9.90 -1.38
N LEU A 105 6.50 9.86 -2.16
CA LEU A 105 6.20 8.75 -3.06
C LEU A 105 7.34 8.47 -4.06
N PRO A 106 7.89 9.48 -4.78
CA PRO A 106 8.98 9.25 -5.74
C PRO A 106 10.35 9.02 -5.12
N ARG A 107 10.48 9.09 -3.79
CA ARG A 107 11.68 8.64 -3.07
C ARG A 107 11.60 7.18 -2.64
N GLN A 108 10.39 6.62 -2.59
CA GLN A 108 10.15 5.25 -2.14
C GLN A 108 10.00 4.28 -3.30
N PHE A 109 9.33 4.70 -4.36
CA PHE A 109 8.93 3.83 -5.47
C PHE A 109 9.37 4.37 -6.82
N ASP A 110 9.55 3.46 -7.78
CA ASP A 110 9.70 3.77 -9.20
C ASP A 110 8.34 3.89 -9.88
N ALA A 111 7.34 3.16 -9.37
CA ALA A 111 5.97 3.22 -9.86
C ALA A 111 4.95 2.96 -8.75
N PHE A 112 3.70 3.37 -8.98
CA PHE A 112 2.61 3.22 -8.03
C PHE A 112 1.37 2.67 -8.72
N LEU A 113 0.87 1.53 -8.22
CA LEU A 113 -0.38 0.92 -8.65
C LEU A 113 -1.54 1.47 -7.84
N TRP A 114 -2.53 2.02 -8.53
CA TRP A 114 -3.72 2.58 -7.90
C TRP A 114 -4.96 1.77 -8.22
N PHE A 115 -5.77 1.53 -7.18
CA PHE A 115 -7.14 1.05 -7.30
C PHE A 115 -8.02 1.86 -6.38
N ASP A 116 -8.94 2.65 -6.90
CA ASP A 116 -9.77 3.54 -6.07
C ASP A 116 -10.56 2.80 -4.99
N LYS A 117 -11.12 1.64 -5.38
CA LYS A 117 -11.79 0.73 -4.48
C LYS A 117 -11.20 -0.67 -4.58
N THR A 118 -10.89 -1.26 -3.44
CA THR A 118 -10.38 -2.63 -3.31
C THR A 118 -11.40 -3.54 -2.61
N ALA A 119 -11.17 -4.85 -2.71
CA ALA A 119 -11.89 -5.86 -1.95
C ALA A 119 -10.88 -6.77 -1.25
N ALA A 120 -11.27 -7.29 -0.09
CA ALA A 120 -10.46 -8.21 0.68
C ALA A 120 -10.08 -9.43 -0.17
N VAL A 121 -8.81 -9.82 -0.08
CA VAL A 121 -8.34 -11.05 -0.72
C VAL A 121 -9.06 -12.25 -0.12
N THR A 122 -9.35 -13.25 -0.95
CA THR A 122 -9.91 -14.52 -0.50
C THR A 122 -8.74 -15.47 -0.21
N PRO A 123 -8.64 -16.02 1.01
CA PRO A 123 -7.62 -17.00 1.33
C PRO A 123 -7.70 -18.20 0.37
N LEU A 124 -6.55 -18.78 0.06
CA LEU A 124 -6.52 -20.04 -0.69
C LEU A 124 -7.08 -21.14 0.21
N GLY A 125 -8.03 -21.92 -0.31
CA GLY A 125 -8.66 -23.01 0.47
C GLY A 125 -7.72 -24.18 0.76
N PRO A 126 -8.15 -25.16 1.58
CA PRO A 126 -7.35 -26.32 1.99
C PRO A 126 -6.80 -27.14 0.83
N GLU A 127 -7.46 -27.11 -0.33
CA GLU A 127 -7.01 -27.73 -1.57
C GLU A 127 -5.67 -27.19 -2.10
N HIS A 128 -5.26 -26.01 -1.63
CA HIS A 128 -3.97 -25.39 -1.93
C HIS A 128 -2.91 -25.61 -0.84
N ALA A 129 -3.27 -26.24 0.28
CA ALA A 129 -2.34 -26.56 1.36
C ALA A 129 -1.37 -27.65 0.91
N ARG A 130 -0.14 -27.26 0.56
CA ARG A 130 0.95 -28.19 0.26
C ARG A 130 1.78 -28.43 1.51
N THR A 131 2.21 -29.67 1.70
CA THR A 131 3.09 -30.05 2.81
C THR A 131 4.36 -29.19 2.80
N GLY A 132 4.63 -28.49 3.90
CA GLY A 132 5.81 -27.62 4.05
C GLY A 132 5.61 -26.15 3.66
N VAL A 133 4.41 -25.76 3.20
CA VAL A 133 4.06 -24.34 3.06
C VAL A 133 3.50 -23.86 4.41
N PRO A 134 4.01 -22.77 5.00
CA PRO A 134 3.44 -22.19 6.22
C PRO A 134 1.96 -21.87 6.02
N ASP A 135 1.17 -21.95 7.09
CA ASP A 135 -0.23 -21.53 7.05
C ASP A 135 -0.33 -20.07 6.57
N THR A 136 -0.99 -19.87 5.43
CA THR A 136 -1.31 -18.55 4.91
C THR A 136 -2.74 -18.20 5.35
N TYR A 137 -2.88 -17.27 6.29
CA TYR A 137 -4.17 -16.75 6.74
C TYR A 137 -4.75 -15.70 5.79
#